data_AF-A0A9E3FP07-F1
#
_entry.id   AF-A0A9E3FP07-F1
#
_cell.length_a   1.000
_cell.length_b   1.000
_cell.length_c   1.000
_cell.angle_alpha   90.00
_cell.angle_beta   90.00
_cell.angle_gamma   90.00
#
_symmetry.space_group_name_H-M   'P 1'
#
loop_
_entity.id
_entity.type
_entity.pdbx_description
1 polymer ?
#
loop_
_entity_poly.entity_id
_entity_poly.type
_entity_poly.pdbx_seq_one_letter_code
_entity_poly.pdbx_strand_id
1 'polypeptide(L)'
;MFVRRLLAATLVLSCMSILPAAAAQTATAVSAAHPTTYKTVAVNGLNIFYREAGPDNAPVILLLHGFPSSSRMFDRLMPLLADRYHLIAPDYPGFGNSEAPPPDKFSYAFAGIADVVDAFTQNLHLDRYALYVQDYGGPVGYRLAVAHPERVTALIVQNAVAHEEGLGRLKGARTGFWADRAANEKSYRDGLGSPERGRVRHVGSSPHPERYDPDLWQDEVAFLGRPGEADIQSDLFYDYRTNLDAYPAWQAWLRERQPPTLIVWGRYDPVFDIAEVAALQHDVPKAEVHVLDAGHFALDESADDIARLMRGFLARLPRAAMKGTGSPSRLRQGIGFHG
;
A
#
# COMPACT_ATOMS: atom_id res chain seq x y z
N MET A 1 100.13 -4.93 27.02
CA MET A 1 100.25 -6.30 26.45
C MET A 1 99.24 -7.17 27.19
N PHE A 2 98.41 -7.93 26.48
CA PHE A 2 97.25 -8.74 26.96
C PHE A 2 96.00 -7.94 27.38
N VAL A 3 94.72 -8.30 27.13
CA VAL A 3 93.96 -9.14 26.18
C VAL A 3 92.48 -9.08 26.65
N ARG A 4 91.50 -8.95 25.72
CA ARG A 4 90.04 -9.28 25.83
C ARG A 4 89.18 -8.45 26.83
N ARG A 5 87.89 -8.13 26.61
CA ARG A 5 86.77 -8.89 26.02
C ARG A 5 85.72 -7.98 25.36
N LEU A 6 85.12 -8.47 24.27
CA LEU A 6 83.86 -7.98 23.68
C LEU A 6 82.69 -8.19 24.65
N LEU A 7 81.75 -7.25 24.65
CA LEU A 7 80.35 -7.44 25.04
C LEU A 7 79.48 -6.76 23.98
N ALA A 8 78.77 -7.58 23.20
CA ALA A 8 77.73 -7.13 22.29
C ALA A 8 76.43 -6.94 23.09
N ALA A 9 75.84 -5.75 23.00
CA ALA A 9 74.52 -5.45 23.55
C ALA A 9 73.52 -5.33 22.39
N THR A 10 72.62 -6.29 22.30
CA THR A 10 71.55 -6.37 21.31
C THR A 10 70.40 -5.44 21.73
N LEU A 11 70.12 -4.41 20.93
CA LEU A 11 69.01 -3.50 21.13
C LEU A 11 67.72 -4.15 20.61
N VAL A 12 66.78 -4.49 21.51
CA VAL A 12 65.44 -5.00 21.16
C VAL A 12 64.55 -3.79 20.83
N LEU A 13 64.16 -3.66 19.57
CA LEU A 13 63.21 -2.67 19.10
C LEU A 13 61.79 -3.24 19.25
N SER A 14 61.05 -2.81 20.27
CA SER A 14 59.62 -3.14 20.43
C SER A 14 58.78 -2.33 19.44
N CYS A 15 58.35 -2.96 18.35
CA CYS A 15 57.32 -2.41 17.47
C CYS A 15 55.96 -2.49 18.16
N MET A 16 55.44 -1.35 18.64
CA MET A 16 54.02 -1.21 18.96
C MET A 16 53.23 -1.24 17.64
N SER A 17 52.58 -2.35 17.37
CA SER A 17 51.60 -2.48 16.30
C SER A 17 50.33 -1.70 16.65
N ILE A 18 50.17 -0.54 16.02
CA ILE A 18 48.90 0.21 15.99
C ILE A 18 47.96 -0.58 15.07
N LEU A 19 46.96 -1.24 15.65
CA LEU A 19 45.85 -1.81 14.90
C LEU A 19 45.03 -0.66 14.30
N PRO A 20 44.68 -0.69 13.00
CA PRO A 20 43.72 0.27 12.48
C PRO A 20 42.33 -0.09 13.02
N ALA A 21 41.65 0.91 13.58
CA ALA A 21 40.26 0.82 13.96
C ALA A 21 39.43 0.33 12.76
N ALA A 22 38.66 -0.75 12.96
CA ALA A 22 37.71 -1.23 11.97
C ALA A 22 36.74 -0.09 11.64
N ALA A 23 36.84 0.43 10.42
CA ALA A 23 35.87 1.36 9.89
C ALA A 23 34.49 0.68 9.96
N ALA A 24 33.58 1.26 10.73
CA ALA A 24 32.18 0.90 10.69
C ALA A 24 31.74 0.97 9.22
N GLN A 25 31.35 -0.17 8.67
CA GLN A 25 30.84 -0.27 7.32
C GLN A 25 29.59 0.60 7.25
N THR A 26 29.73 1.79 6.68
CA THR A 26 28.63 2.67 6.33
C THR A 26 27.65 1.85 5.52
N ALA A 27 26.39 1.83 5.98
CA ALA A 27 25.29 1.17 5.30
C ALA A 27 25.33 1.56 3.82
N THR A 28 25.70 0.60 2.98
CA THR A 28 25.75 0.80 1.54
C THR A 28 24.34 1.08 1.07
N ALA A 29 24.21 2.19 0.34
CA ALA A 29 22.97 2.62 -0.31
C ALA A 29 22.28 1.44 -1.00
N VAL A 30 21.07 1.11 -0.55
CA VAL A 30 20.20 0.18 -1.26
C VAL A 30 19.65 0.94 -2.47
N SER A 31 20.26 0.75 -3.64
CA SER A 31 19.66 1.16 -4.90
C SER A 31 19.90 0.10 -5.97
N ALA A 32 18.78 -0.33 -6.58
CA ALA A 32 18.64 -1.01 -7.87
C ALA A 32 18.94 -2.53 -8.02
N ALA A 33 18.60 -3.38 -7.05
CA ALA A 33 18.47 -4.82 -7.37
C ALA A 33 17.12 -5.15 -8.06
N HIS A 34 16.07 -4.37 -7.76
CA HIS A 34 14.71 -4.63 -8.24
C HIS A 34 13.99 -3.32 -8.59
N PRO A 35 14.16 -2.78 -9.81
CA PRO A 35 13.45 -1.57 -10.22
C PRO A 35 11.93 -1.81 -10.29
N THR A 36 11.14 -0.78 -9.99
CA THR A 36 9.69 -0.81 -10.25
C THR A 36 9.44 -0.85 -11.76
N THR A 37 8.64 -1.82 -12.18
CA THR A 37 8.18 -2.00 -13.54
C THR A 37 6.71 -1.64 -13.65
N TYR A 38 6.30 -1.23 -14.85
CA TYR A 38 4.95 -0.77 -15.16
C TYR A 38 4.36 -1.72 -16.19
N LYS A 39 3.27 -2.38 -15.84
CA LYS A 39 2.71 -3.47 -16.64
C LYS A 39 1.21 -3.30 -16.79
N THR A 40 0.67 -3.98 -17.79
CA THR A 40 -0.77 -4.04 -18.04
C THR A 40 -1.15 -5.47 -18.32
N VAL A 41 -2.28 -5.90 -17.78
CA VAL A 41 -2.85 -7.24 -18.01
C VAL A 41 -4.33 -7.12 -18.32
N ALA A 42 -4.81 -7.93 -19.26
CA ALA A 42 -6.23 -8.01 -19.58
C ALA A 42 -6.96 -8.81 -18.49
N VAL A 43 -8.02 -8.24 -17.91
CA VAL A 43 -8.85 -8.84 -16.87
C VAL A 43 -10.30 -8.57 -17.21
N ASN A 44 -11.09 -9.62 -17.44
CA ASN A 44 -12.52 -9.50 -17.80
C ASN A 44 -12.79 -8.52 -18.96
N GLY A 45 -11.87 -8.46 -19.93
CA GLY A 45 -11.96 -7.55 -21.09
C GLY A 45 -11.49 -6.11 -20.83
N LEU A 46 -11.01 -5.79 -19.62
CA LEU A 46 -10.42 -4.49 -19.26
C LEU A 46 -8.90 -4.58 -19.23
N ASN A 47 -8.22 -3.52 -19.66
CA ASN A 47 -6.79 -3.38 -19.47
C ASN A 47 -6.49 -2.79 -18.08
N ILE A 48 -5.95 -3.63 -17.19
CA ILE A 48 -5.60 -3.23 -15.82
C ILE A 48 -4.10 -2.98 -15.72
N PHE A 49 -3.74 -1.73 -15.42
CA PHE A 49 -2.39 -1.33 -15.12
C PHE A 49 -1.99 -1.74 -13.71
N TYR A 50 -0.71 -2.07 -13.52
CA TYR A 50 -0.15 -2.29 -12.21
C TYR A 50 1.35 -1.99 -12.15
N ARG A 51 1.82 -1.60 -10.97
CA ARG A 51 3.24 -1.51 -10.64
C ARG A 51 3.71 -2.82 -10.02
N GLU A 52 4.91 -3.24 -10.39
CA GLU A 52 5.52 -4.46 -9.88
C GLU A 52 7.00 -4.25 -9.54
N ALA A 53 7.42 -4.69 -8.35
CA ALA A 53 8.82 -4.66 -7.93
C ALA A 53 9.19 -5.87 -7.07
N GLY A 54 10.49 -6.15 -6.98
CA GLY A 54 11.04 -7.24 -6.17
C GLY A 54 11.17 -8.58 -6.89
N PRO A 55 11.71 -9.62 -6.23
CA PRO A 55 11.90 -10.93 -6.85
C PRO A 55 10.58 -11.71 -6.97
N ASP A 56 10.31 -12.30 -8.13
CA ASP A 56 9.10 -13.10 -8.42
C ASP A 56 8.88 -14.29 -7.46
N ASN A 57 9.91 -14.75 -6.75
CA ASN A 57 9.84 -15.88 -5.81
C ASN A 57 9.83 -15.46 -4.32
N ALA A 58 9.75 -14.15 -4.08
CA ALA A 58 9.61 -13.58 -2.74
C ALA A 58 8.14 -13.62 -2.29
N PRO A 59 7.88 -13.51 -0.97
CA PRO A 59 6.52 -13.33 -0.48
C PRO A 59 5.82 -12.12 -1.10
N VAL A 60 4.57 -12.31 -1.49
CA VAL A 60 3.77 -11.26 -2.15
C VAL A 60 3.18 -10.29 -1.14
N ILE A 61 3.24 -9.00 -1.45
CA ILE A 61 2.41 -7.96 -0.83
C ILE A 61 1.54 -7.35 -1.93
N LEU A 62 0.23 -7.47 -1.77
CA LEU A 62 -0.77 -6.84 -2.64
C LEU A 62 -1.12 -5.48 -2.05
N LEU A 63 -0.80 -4.40 -2.78
CA LEU A 63 -0.92 -3.01 -2.36
C LEU A 63 -2.16 -2.37 -2.99
N LEU A 64 -3.22 -2.20 -2.21
CA LEU A 64 -4.50 -1.66 -2.67
C LEU A 64 -4.65 -0.18 -2.27
N HIS A 65 -4.67 0.69 -3.29
CA HIS A 65 -4.69 2.14 -3.13
C HIS A 65 -6.10 2.69 -2.80
N GLY A 66 -6.14 3.97 -2.42
CA GLY A 66 -7.37 4.71 -2.17
C GLY A 66 -7.70 5.78 -3.20
N PHE A 67 -8.77 6.54 -2.92
CA PHE A 67 -9.21 7.68 -3.68
C PHE A 67 -8.49 8.97 -3.25
N PRO A 68 -8.12 9.85 -4.20
CA PRO A 68 -8.29 9.77 -5.65
C PRO A 68 -7.01 9.30 -6.35
N SER A 69 -6.08 8.71 -5.59
CA SER A 69 -4.79 8.29 -6.08
C SER A 69 -4.89 6.98 -6.88
N SER A 70 -3.74 6.33 -7.08
CA SER A 70 -3.58 5.08 -7.79
C SER A 70 -2.42 4.30 -7.16
N SER A 71 -1.92 3.24 -7.81
CA SER A 71 -0.67 2.58 -7.43
C SER A 71 0.51 3.54 -7.25
N ARG A 72 0.45 4.74 -7.84
CA ARG A 72 1.43 5.84 -7.65
C ARG A 72 1.65 6.18 -6.17
N MET A 73 0.65 6.04 -5.30
CA MET A 73 0.85 6.33 -3.86
C MET A 73 1.92 5.45 -3.21
N PHE A 74 2.26 4.33 -3.83
CA PHE A 74 3.29 3.40 -3.33
C PHE A 74 4.68 3.67 -3.90
N ASP A 75 4.89 4.73 -4.69
CA ASP A 75 6.18 5.02 -5.35
C ASP A 75 7.35 5.13 -4.37
N ARG A 76 7.10 5.68 -3.18
CA ARG A 76 8.12 5.76 -2.11
C ARG A 76 8.24 4.47 -1.30
N LEU A 77 7.16 3.70 -1.17
CA LEU A 77 7.14 2.48 -0.37
C LEU A 77 7.79 1.30 -1.10
N MET A 78 7.51 1.13 -2.39
CA MET A 78 7.94 -0.07 -3.13
C MET A 78 9.46 -0.26 -3.13
N PRO A 79 10.28 0.76 -3.43
CA PRO A 79 11.74 0.61 -3.40
C PRO A 79 12.30 0.20 -2.03
N LEU A 80 11.62 0.55 -0.93
CA LEU A 80 12.04 0.26 0.43
C LEU A 80 11.78 -1.20 0.86
N LEU A 81 10.93 -1.92 0.11
CA LEU A 81 10.49 -3.28 0.38
C LEU A 81 10.91 -4.29 -0.70
N ALA A 82 11.24 -3.81 -1.90
CA ALA A 82 11.51 -4.64 -3.07
C ALA A 82 12.77 -5.53 -2.94
N ASP A 83 13.61 -5.33 -1.92
CA ASP A 83 14.76 -6.22 -1.66
C ASP A 83 14.34 -7.58 -1.06
N ARG A 84 13.11 -7.70 -0.54
CA ARG A 84 12.65 -8.90 0.20
C ARG A 84 11.29 -9.43 -0.21
N TYR A 85 10.47 -8.60 -0.84
CA TYR A 85 9.07 -8.89 -1.13
C TYR A 85 8.78 -8.69 -2.61
N HIS A 86 7.84 -9.47 -3.13
CA HIS A 86 7.25 -9.26 -4.44
C HIS A 86 6.06 -8.34 -4.27
N LEU A 87 6.13 -7.14 -4.82
CA LEU A 87 5.16 -6.07 -4.60
C LEU A 87 4.30 -5.92 -5.83
N ILE A 88 2.99 -6.01 -5.66
CA ILE A 88 2.00 -5.87 -6.74
C ILE A 88 1.02 -4.76 -6.34
N ALA A 89 0.94 -3.70 -7.13
CA ALA A 89 0.04 -2.57 -6.89
C ALA A 89 -0.81 -2.28 -8.14
N PRO A 90 -2.03 -2.83 -8.26
CA PRO A 90 -2.93 -2.55 -9.37
C PRO A 90 -3.59 -1.18 -9.25
N ASP A 91 -3.86 -0.54 -10.40
CA ASP A 91 -4.80 0.57 -10.49
C ASP A 91 -6.20 0.01 -10.76
N TYR A 92 -7.23 0.45 -10.02
CA TYR A 92 -8.61 0.02 -10.28
C TYR A 92 -9.13 0.53 -11.64
N PRO A 93 -10.15 -0.11 -12.24
CA PRO A 93 -10.88 0.49 -13.36
C PRO A 93 -11.30 1.92 -13.03
N GLY A 94 -11.05 2.87 -13.93
CA GLY A 94 -11.30 4.30 -13.67
C GLY A 94 -10.27 5.01 -12.79
N PHE A 95 -9.14 4.37 -12.45
CA PHE A 95 -8.06 5.00 -11.68
C PHE A 95 -6.72 4.87 -12.39
N GLY A 96 -5.82 5.82 -12.10
CA GLY A 96 -4.45 5.83 -12.59
C GLY A 96 -4.36 5.57 -14.10
N ASN A 97 -3.62 4.53 -14.49
CA ASN A 97 -3.41 4.14 -15.89
C ASN A 97 -4.24 2.93 -16.34
N SER A 98 -5.17 2.44 -15.51
CA SER A 98 -6.13 1.40 -15.89
C SER A 98 -7.21 1.97 -16.81
N GLU A 99 -7.85 1.08 -17.56
CA GLU A 99 -8.97 1.44 -18.42
C GLU A 99 -10.13 2.06 -17.63
N ALA A 100 -10.74 3.10 -18.21
CA ALA A 100 -11.85 3.85 -17.62
C ALA A 100 -13.06 3.81 -18.58
N PRO A 101 -13.71 2.64 -18.75
CA PRO A 101 -14.92 2.55 -19.57
C PRO A 101 -16.02 3.49 -19.02
N PRO A 102 -16.89 4.05 -19.87
CA PRO A 102 -17.98 4.89 -19.39
C PRO A 102 -18.95 4.08 -18.49
N PRO A 103 -19.64 4.71 -17.53
CA PRO A 103 -20.52 4.01 -16.58
C PRO A 103 -21.69 3.22 -17.18
N ASP A 104 -22.08 3.50 -18.43
CA ASP A 104 -23.06 2.71 -19.18
C ASP A 104 -22.52 1.35 -19.66
N LYS A 105 -21.19 1.17 -19.65
CA LYS A 105 -20.50 -0.07 -20.03
C LYS A 105 -19.87 -0.81 -18.86
N PHE A 106 -19.62 -0.11 -17.75
CA PHE A 106 -19.06 -0.70 -16.54
C PHE A 106 -19.68 -0.08 -15.29
N SER A 107 -20.21 -0.92 -14.40
CA SER A 107 -20.81 -0.45 -13.15
C SER A 107 -19.71 -0.17 -12.12
N TYR A 108 -19.51 1.11 -11.82
CA TYR A 108 -18.56 1.57 -10.80
C TYR A 108 -19.12 1.40 -9.38
N ALA A 109 -18.99 0.18 -8.86
CA ALA A 109 -19.32 -0.20 -7.50
C ALA A 109 -18.15 -0.94 -6.85
N PHE A 110 -18.01 -0.85 -5.52
CA PHE A 110 -16.91 -1.48 -4.79
C PHE A 110 -16.89 -3.01 -4.94
N ALA A 111 -18.07 -3.64 -5.03
CA ALA A 111 -18.17 -5.07 -5.30
C ALA A 111 -17.60 -5.43 -6.68
N GLY A 112 -17.97 -4.67 -7.73
CA GLY A 112 -17.46 -4.90 -9.09
C GLY A 112 -15.96 -4.63 -9.22
N ILE A 113 -15.43 -3.60 -8.54
CA ILE A 113 -13.99 -3.37 -8.49
C ILE A 113 -13.29 -4.54 -7.77
N ALA A 114 -13.85 -5.04 -6.66
CA ALA A 114 -13.30 -6.20 -5.96
C ALA A 114 -13.27 -7.46 -6.85
N ASP A 115 -14.32 -7.69 -7.65
CA ASP A 115 -14.36 -8.82 -8.60
C ASP A 115 -13.26 -8.70 -9.67
N VAL A 116 -13.02 -7.49 -10.20
CA VAL A 116 -11.91 -7.24 -11.14
C VAL A 116 -10.56 -7.47 -10.47
N VAL A 117 -10.37 -7.00 -9.23
CA VAL A 117 -9.10 -7.17 -8.51
C VAL A 117 -8.88 -8.65 -8.12
N ASP A 118 -9.90 -9.39 -7.74
CA ASP A 118 -9.79 -10.84 -7.51
C ASP A 118 -9.38 -11.57 -8.80
N ALA A 119 -10.07 -11.32 -9.92
CA ALA A 119 -9.70 -11.88 -11.22
C ALA A 119 -8.26 -11.48 -11.65
N PHE A 120 -7.83 -10.25 -11.35
CA PHE A 120 -6.46 -9.81 -11.54
C PHE A 120 -5.47 -10.65 -10.72
N THR A 121 -5.75 -10.93 -9.44
CA THR A 121 -4.86 -11.78 -8.62
C THR A 121 -4.75 -13.20 -9.18
N GLN A 122 -5.85 -13.74 -9.73
CA GLN A 122 -5.87 -15.06 -10.34
C GLN A 122 -5.08 -15.11 -11.65
N ASN A 123 -5.20 -14.08 -12.50
CA ASN A 123 -4.44 -13.95 -13.75
C ASN A 123 -2.93 -13.86 -13.51
N LEU A 124 -2.52 -13.28 -12.39
CA LEU A 124 -1.11 -13.23 -11.98
C LEU A 124 -0.68 -14.43 -11.13
N HIS A 125 -1.56 -15.40 -10.91
CA HIS A 125 -1.31 -16.60 -10.10
C HIS A 125 -0.84 -16.28 -8.67
N LEU A 126 -1.45 -15.27 -8.04
CA LEU A 126 -1.14 -14.87 -6.67
C LEU A 126 -1.93 -15.73 -5.68
N ASP A 127 -1.38 -16.90 -5.34
CA ASP A 127 -2.05 -17.86 -4.45
C ASP A 127 -2.14 -17.39 -2.99
N ARG A 128 -1.18 -16.57 -2.55
CA ARG A 128 -1.09 -16.06 -1.17
C ARG A 128 -0.42 -14.68 -1.16
N TYR A 129 -0.94 -13.75 -0.37
CA TYR A 129 -0.38 -12.40 -0.24
C TYR A 129 -0.64 -11.79 1.15
N ALA A 130 0.29 -10.95 1.60
CA ALA A 130 -0.04 -9.94 2.60
C ALA A 130 -0.86 -8.85 1.92
N LEU A 131 -2.01 -8.53 2.50
CA LEU A 131 -2.95 -7.58 1.94
C LEU A 131 -2.73 -6.22 2.61
N TYR A 132 -2.34 -5.22 1.83
CA TYR A 132 -2.25 -3.84 2.27
C TYR A 132 -3.46 -3.07 1.75
N VAL A 133 -4.15 -2.36 2.63
CA VAL A 133 -5.37 -1.61 2.31
C VAL A 133 -5.26 -0.15 2.77
N GLN A 134 -5.58 0.77 1.87
CA GLN A 134 -5.71 2.19 2.17
C GLN A 134 -6.99 2.77 1.55
N ASP A 135 -7.78 3.49 2.35
CA ASP A 135 -9.04 4.10 1.92
C ASP A 135 -9.93 3.16 1.08
N TYR A 136 -10.12 3.38 -0.23
CA TYR A 136 -10.90 2.50 -1.11
C TYR A 136 -10.31 1.09 -1.25
N GLY A 137 -9.01 0.92 -0.98
CA GLY A 137 -8.38 -0.37 -0.81
C GLY A 137 -8.96 -1.16 0.36
N GLY A 138 -9.57 -0.51 1.35
CA GLY A 138 -10.33 -1.15 2.43
C GLY A 138 -11.50 -1.98 1.90
N PRO A 139 -12.56 -1.37 1.35
CA PRO A 139 -13.72 -2.09 0.84
C PRO A 139 -13.38 -3.08 -0.29
N VAL A 140 -12.35 -2.83 -1.10
CA VAL A 140 -11.87 -3.80 -2.10
C VAL A 140 -11.19 -4.98 -1.40
N GLY A 141 -10.21 -4.70 -0.54
CA GLY A 141 -9.41 -5.72 0.14
C GLY A 141 -10.21 -6.60 1.10
N TYR A 142 -11.13 -6.04 1.88
CA TYR A 142 -11.96 -6.84 2.78
C TYR A 142 -12.91 -7.78 2.03
N ARG A 143 -13.40 -7.38 0.84
CA ARG A 143 -14.18 -8.30 -0.02
C ARG A 143 -13.33 -9.46 -0.53
N LEU A 144 -12.09 -9.19 -0.95
CA LEU A 144 -11.12 -10.25 -1.28
C LEU A 144 -10.86 -11.17 -0.08
N ALA A 145 -10.66 -10.60 1.10
CA ALA A 145 -10.35 -11.34 2.32
C ALA A 145 -11.49 -12.24 2.79
N VAL A 146 -12.73 -11.78 2.67
CA VAL A 146 -13.93 -12.59 2.97
C VAL A 146 -14.15 -13.68 1.93
N ALA A 147 -13.95 -13.37 0.64
CA ALA A 147 -14.15 -14.32 -0.44
C ALA A 147 -13.10 -15.45 -0.45
N HIS A 148 -11.83 -15.11 -0.19
CA HIS A 148 -10.68 -16.01 -0.27
C HIS A 148 -9.79 -15.91 0.99
N PRO A 149 -10.31 -16.23 2.18
CA PRO A 149 -9.60 -16.05 3.44
C PRO A 149 -8.27 -16.83 3.51
N GLU A 150 -8.15 -17.91 2.76
CA GLU A 150 -6.95 -18.75 2.67
C GLU A 150 -5.78 -18.08 1.94
N ARG A 151 -6.06 -17.07 1.09
CA ARG A 151 -5.05 -16.31 0.34
C ARG A 151 -4.43 -15.18 1.15
N VAL A 152 -5.11 -14.69 2.19
CA VAL A 152 -4.61 -13.59 3.03
C VAL A 152 -3.66 -14.11 4.10
N THR A 153 -2.40 -13.70 4.04
CA THR A 153 -1.34 -14.15 4.96
C THR A 153 -1.12 -13.20 6.13
N ALA A 154 -1.42 -11.92 5.90
CA ALA A 154 -1.39 -10.83 6.86
C ALA A 154 -2.26 -9.68 6.33
N LEU A 155 -2.73 -8.83 7.23
CA LEU A 155 -3.44 -7.60 6.92
C LEU A 155 -2.61 -6.39 7.36
N ILE A 156 -2.42 -5.42 6.47
CA ILE A 156 -1.75 -4.16 6.75
C ILE A 156 -2.75 -3.05 6.44
N VAL A 157 -3.22 -2.35 7.46
CA VAL A 157 -4.23 -1.30 7.34
C VAL A 157 -3.55 0.06 7.45
N GLN A 158 -3.65 0.88 6.41
CA GLN A 158 -3.27 2.29 6.45
C GLN A 158 -4.50 3.15 6.22
N ASN A 159 -5.02 3.85 7.24
CA ASN A 159 -6.12 4.81 7.06
C ASN A 159 -7.28 4.23 6.20
N ALA A 160 -7.76 3.03 6.54
CA ALA A 160 -8.88 2.36 5.88
C ALA A 160 -9.83 1.82 6.94
N VAL A 161 -11.12 1.75 6.61
CA VAL A 161 -12.19 1.48 7.58
C VAL A 161 -12.95 0.19 7.28
N ALA A 162 -13.34 -0.51 8.34
CA ALA A 162 -14.26 -1.64 8.36
C ALA A 162 -15.39 -1.45 9.39
N HIS A 163 -15.43 -0.29 10.05
CA HIS A 163 -16.40 0.03 11.09
C HIS A 163 -17.01 1.41 10.85
N GLU A 164 -18.20 1.63 11.41
CA GLU A 164 -18.85 2.93 11.30
C GLU A 164 -18.15 4.00 12.16
N GLU A 165 -17.52 3.57 13.25
CA GLU A 165 -16.69 4.37 14.15
C GLU A 165 -15.61 5.11 13.36
N GLY A 166 -14.95 4.42 12.42
CA GLY A 166 -13.94 4.99 11.55
C GLY A 166 -14.46 5.97 10.50
N LEU A 167 -15.74 5.94 10.16
CA LEU A 167 -16.28 6.86 9.14
C LEU A 167 -16.41 8.29 9.67
N GLY A 168 -16.57 8.48 10.97
CA GLY A 168 -16.67 9.79 11.62
C GLY A 168 -17.43 10.84 10.79
N ARG A 169 -16.70 11.88 10.36
CA ARG A 169 -17.24 13.02 9.59
C ARG A 169 -17.74 12.62 8.20
N LEU A 170 -17.13 11.61 7.57
CA LEU A 170 -17.49 11.15 6.23
C LEU A 170 -18.93 10.62 6.19
N LYS A 171 -19.34 9.86 7.22
CA LYS A 171 -20.72 9.35 7.32
C LYS A 171 -21.71 10.51 7.30
N GLY A 172 -21.50 11.50 8.18
CA GLY A 172 -22.34 12.69 8.25
C GLY A 172 -22.40 13.48 6.94
N ALA A 173 -21.26 13.65 6.27
CA ALA A 173 -21.19 14.35 4.99
C ALA A 173 -21.97 13.64 3.87
N ARG A 174 -22.01 12.30 3.88
CA ARG A 174 -22.61 11.49 2.80
C ARG A 174 -24.07 11.11 3.02
N THR A 175 -24.60 11.18 4.24
CA THR A 175 -26.00 10.79 4.52
C THR A 175 -27.01 11.49 3.61
N GLY A 176 -26.85 12.80 3.37
CA GLY A 176 -27.74 13.54 2.46
C GLY A 176 -27.67 13.03 1.02
N PHE A 177 -26.47 12.71 0.53
CA PHE A 177 -26.28 12.15 -0.81
C PHE A 177 -26.85 10.75 -0.98
N TRP A 178 -26.74 9.92 0.06
CA TRP A 178 -27.33 8.58 0.04
C TRP A 178 -28.85 8.61 0.08
N ALA A 179 -29.45 9.56 0.81
CA ALA A 179 -30.90 9.73 0.90
C ALA A 179 -31.50 10.31 -0.39
N ASP A 180 -30.83 11.29 -1.01
CA ASP A 180 -31.28 11.92 -2.25
C ASP A 180 -30.08 12.22 -3.16
N ARG A 181 -29.81 11.29 -4.09
CA ARG A 181 -28.73 11.42 -5.06
C ARG A 181 -28.92 12.67 -5.91
N ALA A 182 -30.11 12.83 -6.49
CA ALA A 182 -30.40 13.87 -7.48
C ALA A 182 -30.20 15.28 -6.92
N ALA A 183 -30.58 15.51 -5.66
CA ALA A 183 -30.41 16.82 -5.03
C ALA A 183 -28.95 17.14 -4.65
N ASN A 184 -28.12 16.12 -4.39
CA ASN A 184 -26.80 16.32 -3.76
C ASN A 184 -25.62 16.05 -4.69
N GLU A 185 -25.79 15.29 -5.76
CA GLU A 185 -24.72 14.80 -6.64
C GLU A 185 -23.83 15.92 -7.18
N LYS A 186 -24.43 17.04 -7.56
CA LYS A 186 -23.71 18.19 -8.10
C LYS A 186 -22.60 18.67 -7.17
N SER A 187 -22.84 18.71 -5.86
CA SER A 187 -21.85 19.20 -4.89
C SER A 187 -20.60 18.31 -4.78
N TYR A 188 -20.76 17.01 -5.03
CA TYR A 188 -19.66 16.04 -5.07
C TYR A 188 -18.85 16.19 -6.35
N ARG A 189 -19.54 16.31 -7.49
CA ARG A 189 -18.92 16.53 -8.81
C ARG A 189 -18.15 17.84 -8.88
N ASP A 190 -18.75 18.94 -8.43
CA ASP A 190 -18.10 20.27 -8.37
C ASP A 190 -16.85 20.26 -7.46
N GLY A 191 -16.80 19.32 -6.51
CA GLY A 191 -15.68 19.13 -5.59
C GLY A 191 -14.50 18.36 -6.16
N LEU A 192 -14.73 17.56 -7.21
CA LEU A 192 -13.68 16.81 -7.89
C LEU A 192 -12.73 17.78 -8.59
N GLY A 193 -11.44 17.49 -8.54
CA GLY A 193 -10.43 18.36 -9.15
C GLY A 193 -10.18 19.68 -8.43
N SER A 194 -10.67 19.88 -7.19
CA SER A 194 -10.27 21.03 -6.36
C SER A 194 -8.88 20.81 -5.75
N PRO A 195 -7.86 21.63 -6.10
CA PRO A 195 -6.52 21.50 -5.53
C PRO A 195 -6.51 21.75 -4.01
N GLU A 196 -7.37 22.65 -3.53
CA GLU A 196 -7.51 22.91 -2.09
C GLU A 196 -8.02 21.68 -1.34
N ARG A 197 -9.07 21.02 -1.86
CA ARG A 197 -9.59 19.78 -1.26
C ARG A 197 -8.58 18.63 -1.35
N GLY A 198 -7.81 18.55 -2.43
CA GLY A 198 -6.66 17.65 -2.56
C GLY A 198 -5.64 17.91 -1.43
N ARG A 199 -5.12 19.14 -1.34
CA ARG A 199 -4.18 19.54 -0.29
C ARG A 199 -4.70 19.24 1.12
N VAL A 200 -5.98 19.54 1.41
CA VAL A 200 -6.57 19.23 2.72
C VAL A 200 -6.54 17.73 3.00
N ARG A 201 -6.85 16.86 2.02
CA ARG A 201 -6.79 15.40 2.21
C ARG A 201 -5.39 14.90 2.58
N HIS A 202 -4.34 15.41 1.93
CA HIS A 202 -2.97 15.02 2.23
C HIS A 202 -2.50 15.59 3.57
N VAL A 203 -2.59 16.91 3.75
CA VAL A 203 -1.97 17.63 4.88
C VAL A 203 -2.80 17.51 6.15
N GLY A 204 -4.13 17.47 6.03
CA GLY A 204 -5.05 17.46 7.15
C GLY A 204 -4.79 18.59 8.15
N SER A 205 -4.60 18.22 9.42
CA SER A 205 -4.25 19.12 10.52
C SER A 205 -2.77 19.07 10.92
N SER A 206 -1.89 18.55 10.05
CA SER A 206 -0.46 18.42 10.33
C SER A 206 0.17 19.77 10.73
N PRO A 207 0.99 19.82 11.79
CA PRO A 207 1.78 21.00 12.14
C PRO A 207 2.99 21.20 11.21
N HIS A 208 3.24 20.25 10.30
CA HIS A 208 4.36 20.24 9.37
C HIS A 208 3.90 20.21 7.90
N PRO A 209 3.11 21.19 7.42
CA PRO A 209 2.62 21.21 6.05
C PRO A 209 3.75 21.35 5.00
N GLU A 210 4.93 21.82 5.40
CA GLU A 210 6.10 22.00 4.53
C GLU A 210 6.75 20.71 4.05
N ARG A 211 6.37 19.56 4.62
CA ARG A 211 6.96 18.27 4.30
C ARG A 211 6.21 17.50 3.20
N TYR A 212 4.97 17.92 2.91
CA TYR A 212 4.13 17.30 1.89
C TYR A 212 4.47 17.84 0.51
N ASP A 213 4.68 16.92 -0.44
CA ASP A 213 4.94 17.25 -1.83
C ASP A 213 3.67 17.81 -2.50
N PRO A 214 3.68 19.09 -2.96
CA PRO A 214 2.52 19.69 -3.59
C PRO A 214 2.16 19.12 -4.96
N ASP A 215 3.05 18.34 -5.58
CA ASP A 215 2.74 17.67 -6.85
C ASP A 215 1.73 16.55 -6.66
N LEU A 216 1.63 15.97 -5.46
CA LEU A 216 0.70 14.88 -5.15
C LEU A 216 -0.75 15.27 -5.46
N TRP A 217 -1.26 16.37 -4.89
CA TRP A 217 -2.63 16.80 -5.16
C TRP A 217 -2.81 17.51 -6.50
N GLN A 218 -1.73 17.95 -7.16
CA GLN A 218 -1.81 18.46 -8.53
C GLN A 218 -2.03 17.31 -9.52
N ASP A 219 -1.31 16.21 -9.35
CA ASP A 219 -1.48 14.99 -10.12
C ASP A 219 -2.92 14.45 -9.96
N GLU A 220 -3.42 14.40 -8.72
CA GLU A 220 -4.81 14.00 -8.46
C GLU A 220 -5.82 14.84 -9.24
N VAL A 221 -5.63 16.16 -9.28
CA VAL A 221 -6.51 17.06 -10.05
C VAL A 221 -6.44 16.75 -11.54
N ALA A 222 -5.25 16.45 -12.08
CA ALA A 222 -5.10 16.07 -13.47
C ALA A 222 -5.83 14.75 -13.79
N PHE A 223 -5.70 13.74 -12.93
CA PHE A 223 -6.38 12.45 -13.10
C PHE A 223 -7.90 12.58 -12.96
N LEU A 224 -8.38 13.30 -11.94
CA LEU A 224 -9.81 13.56 -11.73
C LEU A 224 -10.44 14.47 -12.80
N GLY A 225 -9.62 15.24 -13.52
CA GLY A 225 -10.05 16.11 -14.62
C GLY A 225 -10.26 15.39 -15.95
N ARG A 226 -9.98 14.08 -16.04
CA ARG A 226 -10.16 13.33 -17.29
C ARG A 226 -11.64 13.17 -17.64
N PRO A 227 -11.98 13.07 -18.94
CA PRO A 227 -13.37 12.84 -19.36
C PRO A 227 -13.98 11.60 -18.69
N GLY A 228 -15.19 11.73 -18.16
CA GLY A 228 -15.94 10.64 -17.51
C GLY A 228 -15.66 10.46 -16.01
N GLU A 229 -14.54 10.98 -15.47
CA GLU A 229 -14.19 10.79 -14.05
C GLU A 229 -15.24 11.37 -13.10
N ALA A 230 -15.86 12.49 -13.45
CA ALA A 230 -16.93 13.05 -12.63
C ALA A 230 -18.12 12.10 -12.47
N ASP A 231 -18.42 11.29 -13.49
CA ASP A 231 -19.47 10.26 -13.41
C ASP A 231 -18.99 9.06 -12.57
N ILE A 232 -17.80 8.55 -12.90
CA ILE A 232 -17.16 7.41 -12.22
C ILE A 232 -17.05 7.62 -10.71
N GLN A 233 -16.46 8.75 -10.31
CA GLN A 233 -16.21 9.04 -8.90
C GLN A 233 -17.51 9.35 -8.16
N SER A 234 -18.49 9.96 -8.85
CA SER A 234 -19.83 10.18 -8.28
C SER A 234 -20.56 8.86 -8.00
N ASP A 235 -20.46 7.88 -8.91
CA ASP A 235 -21.02 6.54 -8.71
C ASP A 235 -20.38 5.84 -7.50
N LEU A 236 -19.05 5.85 -7.38
CA LEU A 236 -18.35 5.27 -6.23
C LEU A 236 -18.67 5.99 -4.92
N PHE A 237 -18.78 7.32 -4.96
CA PHE A 237 -19.20 8.11 -3.81
C PHE A 237 -20.59 7.72 -3.30
N TYR A 238 -21.50 7.46 -4.23
CA TYR A 238 -22.86 7.05 -3.94
C TYR A 238 -22.92 5.59 -3.48
N ASP A 239 -22.18 4.70 -4.14
CA ASP A 239 -22.09 3.27 -3.85
C ASP A 239 -21.44 2.98 -2.50
N TYR A 240 -20.61 3.88 -1.97
CA TYR A 240 -19.93 3.68 -0.68
C TYR A 240 -20.86 3.24 0.46
N ARG A 241 -22.15 3.61 0.44
CA ARG A 241 -23.13 3.12 1.43
C ARG A 241 -23.21 1.59 1.50
N THR A 242 -22.98 0.89 0.40
CA THR A 242 -23.05 -0.59 0.33
C THR A 242 -21.90 -1.24 1.10
N ASN A 243 -20.84 -0.49 1.40
CA ASN A 243 -19.79 -0.94 2.30
C ASN A 243 -20.31 -1.09 3.73
N LEU A 244 -21.19 -0.21 4.20
CA LEU A 244 -21.75 -0.29 5.55
C LEU A 244 -22.57 -1.58 5.72
N ASP A 245 -23.33 -1.97 4.69
CA ASP A 245 -24.06 -3.24 4.68
C ASP A 245 -23.12 -4.46 4.74
N ALA A 246 -21.89 -4.32 4.25
CA ALA A 246 -20.88 -5.37 4.21
C ALA A 246 -19.99 -5.42 5.46
N TYR A 247 -19.91 -4.35 6.26
CA TYR A 247 -19.08 -4.27 7.46
C TYR A 247 -19.29 -5.45 8.43
N PRO A 248 -20.52 -5.90 8.74
CA PRO A 248 -20.71 -7.04 9.65
C PRO A 248 -19.99 -8.32 9.19
N ALA A 249 -19.92 -8.57 7.89
CA ALA A 249 -19.21 -9.73 7.34
C ALA A 249 -17.69 -9.58 7.46
N TRP A 250 -17.16 -8.37 7.24
CA TRP A 250 -15.72 -8.10 7.36
C TRP A 250 -15.26 -8.20 8.81
N GLN A 251 -16.05 -7.66 9.73
CA GLN A 251 -15.85 -7.75 11.16
C GLN A 251 -15.93 -9.19 11.67
N ALA A 252 -16.91 -9.97 11.19
CA ALA A 252 -16.99 -11.40 11.49
C ALA A 252 -15.72 -12.13 11.02
N TRP A 253 -15.25 -11.85 9.80
CA TRP A 253 -14.00 -12.41 9.30
C TRP A 253 -12.79 -12.03 10.15
N LEU A 254 -12.65 -10.77 10.57
CA LEU A 254 -11.58 -10.31 11.46
C LEU A 254 -11.60 -11.10 12.78
N ARG A 255 -12.77 -11.20 13.42
CA ARG A 255 -12.95 -11.92 14.69
C ARG A 255 -12.67 -13.41 14.57
N GLU A 256 -13.14 -14.05 13.51
CA GLU A 256 -13.00 -15.50 13.31
C GLU A 256 -11.60 -15.90 12.85
N ARG A 257 -11.00 -15.15 11.92
CA ARG A 257 -9.70 -15.50 11.32
C ARG A 257 -8.52 -15.00 12.13
N GLN A 258 -8.68 -13.93 12.90
CA GLN A 258 -7.61 -13.30 13.67
C GLN A 258 -6.31 -13.15 12.84
N PRO A 259 -6.38 -12.55 11.63
CA PRO A 259 -5.21 -12.46 10.77
C PRO A 259 -4.09 -11.68 11.49
N PRO A 260 -2.81 -12.04 11.30
CA PRO A 260 -1.73 -11.18 11.71
C PRO A 260 -1.95 -9.79 11.11
N THR A 261 -2.07 -8.77 11.96
CA THR A 261 -2.50 -7.44 11.52
C THR A 261 -1.53 -6.37 12.00
N LEU A 262 -1.13 -5.49 11.08
CA LEU A 262 -0.41 -4.25 11.34
C LEU A 262 -1.31 -3.08 10.97
N ILE A 263 -1.57 -2.18 11.92
CA ILE A 263 -2.32 -0.94 11.71
C ILE A 263 -1.33 0.21 11.78
N VAL A 264 -1.20 0.95 10.69
CA VAL A 264 -0.41 2.19 10.61
C VAL A 264 -1.38 3.33 10.32
N TRP A 265 -1.50 4.30 11.23
CA TRP A 265 -2.56 5.32 11.12
C TRP A 265 -2.00 6.73 11.20
N GLY A 266 -2.31 7.57 10.20
CA GLY A 266 -2.01 9.00 10.27
C GLY A 266 -2.89 9.71 11.29
N ARG A 267 -2.27 10.29 12.34
CA ARG A 267 -2.95 11.06 13.40
C ARG A 267 -3.77 12.24 12.86
N TYR A 268 -3.32 12.84 11.77
CA TYR A 268 -3.90 14.07 11.21
C TYR A 268 -4.89 13.80 10.07
N ASP A 269 -5.37 12.55 9.93
CA ASP A 269 -6.34 12.16 8.91
C ASP A 269 -7.61 13.03 8.99
N PRO A 270 -7.93 13.81 7.94
CA PRO A 270 -9.15 14.60 7.87
C PRO A 270 -10.37 13.82 7.33
N VAL A 271 -10.17 12.60 6.81
CA VAL A 271 -11.16 11.77 6.12
C VAL A 271 -11.80 10.78 7.09
N PHE A 272 -10.97 9.96 7.75
CA PHE A 272 -11.43 8.93 8.69
C PHE A 272 -11.12 9.29 10.13
N ASP A 273 -11.94 8.75 11.03
CA ASP A 273 -11.76 8.92 12.47
C ASP A 273 -10.81 7.87 13.03
N ILE A 274 -9.94 8.30 13.95
CA ILE A 274 -8.99 7.42 14.63
C ILE A 274 -9.67 6.34 15.48
N ALA A 275 -10.97 6.51 15.79
CA ALA A 275 -11.78 5.48 16.45
C ALA A 275 -11.75 4.12 15.71
N GLU A 276 -11.50 4.10 14.39
CA GLU A 276 -11.30 2.87 13.61
C GLU A 276 -10.18 1.99 14.20
N VAL A 277 -9.09 2.60 14.68
CA VAL A 277 -7.94 1.87 15.22
C VAL A 277 -8.36 1.04 16.45
N ALA A 278 -9.18 1.63 17.32
CA ALA A 278 -9.70 0.94 18.49
C ALA A 278 -10.72 -0.15 18.10
N ALA A 279 -11.56 0.10 17.09
CA ALA A 279 -12.53 -0.87 16.60
C ALA A 279 -11.83 -2.10 15.96
N LEU A 280 -10.86 -1.88 15.09
CA LEU A 280 -10.02 -2.95 14.52
C LEU A 280 -9.27 -3.73 15.59
N GLN A 281 -8.71 -3.06 16.60
CA GLN A 281 -8.01 -3.73 17.69
C GLN A 281 -8.96 -4.50 18.62
N HIS A 282 -10.23 -4.10 18.75
CA HIS A 282 -11.23 -4.89 19.44
C HIS A 282 -11.50 -6.20 18.68
N ASP A 283 -11.71 -6.14 17.36
CA ASP A 283 -11.97 -7.33 16.55
C ASP A 283 -10.71 -8.21 16.37
N VAL A 284 -9.51 -7.64 16.37
CA VAL A 284 -8.22 -8.34 16.33
C VAL A 284 -7.32 -7.89 17.49
N PRO A 285 -7.48 -8.45 18.71
CA PRO A 285 -6.75 -8.02 19.91
C PRO A 285 -5.23 -8.08 19.83
N LYS A 286 -4.68 -8.87 18.90
CA LYS A 286 -3.24 -9.01 18.66
C LYS A 286 -2.70 -8.08 17.57
N ALA A 287 -3.53 -7.19 17.01
CA ALA A 287 -3.09 -6.23 16.01
C ALA A 287 -1.99 -5.33 16.58
N GLU A 288 -0.91 -5.17 15.82
CA GLU A 288 0.16 -4.23 16.11
C GLU A 288 -0.26 -2.85 15.62
N VAL A 289 -0.30 -1.86 16.51
CA VAL A 289 -0.84 -0.53 16.22
C VAL A 289 0.24 0.53 16.31
N HIS A 290 0.38 1.35 15.26
CA HIS A 290 1.27 2.50 15.21
C HIS A 290 0.53 3.73 14.68
N VAL A 291 0.37 4.74 15.53
CA VAL A 291 -0.18 6.05 15.14
C VAL A 291 0.98 6.99 14.85
N LEU A 292 1.04 7.53 13.65
CA LEU A 292 2.15 8.33 13.11
C LEU A 292 1.74 9.79 12.95
N ASP A 293 2.70 10.70 13.00
CA ASP A 293 2.49 12.14 12.72
C ASP A 293 2.39 12.37 11.20
N ALA A 294 1.30 11.86 10.61
CA ALA A 294 1.01 11.92 9.18
C ALA A 294 -0.50 12.14 8.93
N GLY A 295 -0.85 12.54 7.71
CA GLY A 295 -2.24 12.71 7.26
C GLY A 295 -2.89 11.42 6.74
N HIS A 296 -3.91 11.56 5.89
CA HIS A 296 -4.65 10.43 5.33
C HIS A 296 -3.77 9.51 4.46
N PHE A 297 -2.91 10.11 3.64
CA PHE A 297 -1.88 9.44 2.86
C PHE A 297 -0.59 9.35 3.69
N ALA A 298 -0.56 8.45 4.67
CA ALA A 298 0.53 8.42 5.65
C ALA A 298 1.92 8.16 5.02
N LEU A 299 1.97 7.56 3.82
CA LEU A 299 3.21 7.36 3.05
C LEU A 299 3.87 8.67 2.60
N ASP A 300 3.14 9.77 2.49
CA ASP A 300 3.71 11.05 2.05
C ASP A 300 4.79 11.55 3.02
N GLU A 301 4.56 11.35 4.31
CA GLU A 301 5.47 11.78 5.38
C GLU A 301 6.28 10.64 5.96
N SER A 302 5.66 9.46 6.08
CA SER A 302 6.17 8.37 6.92
C SER A 302 6.48 7.10 6.13
N ALA A 303 6.76 7.19 4.83
CA ALA A 303 7.11 6.02 4.01
C ALA A 303 8.24 5.17 4.62
N ASP A 304 9.33 5.79 5.08
CA ASP A 304 10.48 5.08 5.68
C ASP A 304 10.10 4.37 6.98
N ASP A 305 9.31 5.03 7.85
CA ASP A 305 8.84 4.44 9.10
C ASP A 305 7.85 3.30 8.85
N ILE A 306 6.89 3.50 7.94
CA ILE A 306 5.92 2.47 7.54
C ILE A 306 6.66 1.27 6.93
N ALA A 307 7.65 1.49 6.06
CA ALA A 307 8.47 0.41 5.50
C ALA A 307 9.22 -0.35 6.60
N ARG A 308 9.82 0.35 7.57
CA ARG A 308 10.51 -0.28 8.71
C ARG A 308 9.55 -1.12 9.56
N LEU A 309 8.35 -0.58 9.86
CA LEU A 309 7.31 -1.29 10.60
C LEU A 309 6.83 -2.54 9.86
N MET A 310 6.51 -2.42 8.57
CA MET A 310 6.13 -3.54 7.71
C MET A 310 7.22 -4.61 7.67
N ARG A 311 8.50 -4.23 7.53
CA ARG A 311 9.62 -5.18 7.52
C ARG A 311 9.74 -5.93 8.84
N GLY A 312 9.63 -5.22 9.97
CA GLY A 312 9.67 -5.84 11.30
C GLY A 312 8.51 -6.79 11.54
N PHE A 313 7.30 -6.36 11.20
CA PHE A 313 6.07 -7.14 11.32
C PHE A 313 6.10 -8.40 10.46
N LEU A 314 6.32 -8.27 9.15
CA LEU A 314 6.31 -9.39 8.20
C LEU A 314 7.46 -10.38 8.43
N ALA A 315 8.62 -9.92 8.88
CA ALA A 315 9.75 -10.82 9.19
C ALA A 315 9.49 -11.77 10.37
N ARG A 316 8.52 -11.44 11.24
CA ARG A 316 8.10 -12.30 12.36
C ARG A 316 7.09 -13.37 11.95
N LEU A 317 6.52 -13.28 10.75
CA LEU A 317 5.53 -14.24 10.27
C LEU A 317 6.20 -15.51 9.74
N PRO A 318 5.58 -16.69 9.91
CA PRO A 318 6.12 -17.93 9.37
C PRO A 318 6.28 -17.85 7.85
N ARG A 319 7.49 -18.13 7.32
CA ARG A 319 7.75 -18.11 5.87
C ARG A 319 6.82 -19.04 5.06
N ALA A 320 6.43 -20.17 5.65
CA ALA A 320 5.48 -21.11 5.04
C ALA A 320 4.07 -20.51 4.90
N ALA A 321 3.69 -19.55 5.75
CA ALA A 321 2.43 -18.83 5.64
C ALA A 321 2.44 -17.79 4.51
N MET A 322 3.62 -17.38 4.04
CA MET A 322 3.84 -16.25 3.13
C MET A 322 4.22 -16.64 1.70
N LYS A 323 4.61 -17.91 1.46
CA LYS A 323 4.90 -18.42 0.12
C LYS A 323 3.73 -19.31 -0.34
N GLY A 324 3.12 -18.97 -1.47
CA GLY A 324 2.21 -19.88 -2.19
C GLY A 324 2.92 -21.20 -2.50
N THR A 325 2.18 -22.30 -2.56
CA THR A 325 2.70 -23.59 -3.00
C THR A 325 3.06 -23.46 -4.48
N GLY A 326 4.33 -23.17 -4.76
CA GLY A 326 4.77 -22.66 -6.07
C GLY A 326 4.29 -23.46 -7.29
N SER A 327 3.93 -22.73 -8.34
CA SER A 327 3.76 -23.28 -9.68
C SER A 327 5.11 -23.25 -10.44
N PRO A 328 5.39 -24.22 -11.34
CA PRO A 328 6.72 -24.47 -11.86
C PRO A 328 7.20 -23.38 -12.82
N SER A 329 8.50 -23.13 -12.76
CA SER A 329 9.23 -22.32 -13.72
C SER A 329 8.90 -22.68 -15.17
N ARG A 330 8.84 -21.63 -16.00
CA ARG A 330 8.96 -21.57 -17.48
C ARG A 330 7.64 -21.63 -18.25
N LEU A 331 7.37 -20.53 -18.98
CA LEU A 331 7.37 -20.51 -20.44
C LEU A 331 7.89 -19.15 -20.92
N ARG A 332 9.20 -19.09 -21.21
CA ARG A 332 9.67 -18.24 -22.31
C ARG A 332 9.19 -18.91 -23.59
N GLN A 333 8.16 -18.36 -24.21
CA GLN A 333 7.96 -18.43 -25.66
C GLN A 333 7.91 -16.96 -26.10
N GLY A 334 8.88 -16.43 -26.83
CA GLY A 334 9.34 -16.95 -28.11
C GLY A 334 8.72 -16.05 -29.17
N ILE A 335 9.08 -14.77 -29.19
CA ILE A 335 8.71 -13.86 -30.28
C ILE A 335 9.60 -14.23 -31.45
N GLY A 336 9.12 -15.15 -32.28
CA GLY A 336 9.67 -15.41 -33.60
C GLY A 336 9.24 -14.29 -34.54
N PHE A 337 10.21 -13.50 -34.99
CA PHE A 337 10.08 -12.71 -36.21
C PHE A 337 9.95 -13.66 -37.41
N HIS A 338 8.85 -13.57 -38.14
CA HIS A 338 8.73 -13.84 -39.57
C HIS A 338 7.87 -12.68 -40.09
N GLY A 339 8.13 -11.98 -41.19
CA GLY A 339 9.08 -12.11 -42.29
C GLY A 339 8.54 -11.15 -43.35
#